data_AF-A0A1G3ZLZ2-F1
#
_entry.id   AF-A0A1G3ZLZ2-F1
#
_cell.length_a   1.000
_cell.length_b   1.000
_cell.length_c   1.000
_cell.angle_alpha   90.00
_cell.angle_beta   90.00
_cell.angle_gamma   90.00
#
_symmetry.space_group_name_H-M   'P 1'
#
loop_
_entity.id
_entity.type
_entity.pdbx_description
1 polymer ?
#
loop_
_entity_poly.entity_id
_entity_poly.type
_entity_poly.pdbx_seq_one_letter_code
_entity_poly.pdbx_strand_id
1 'polypeptide(L)'
;MPVTHLANRLSKQEIAEIDNAAKIEHESLQMLQHDISKAVIDYMAKNNVGFNDLVRKLGKSPTQVSKIIKGEANLTLATIAQLYAFMGRRAHIVSA
;
A
#
# COMPACT_ATOMS: atom_id res chain seq x y z
N MET A 1 17.90 -7.04 13.48
CA MET A 1 19.18 -6.66 14.11
C MET A 1 19.08 -5.18 14.43
N PRO A 2 19.00 -4.75 15.71
CA PRO A 2 18.93 -3.34 16.01
C PRO A 2 20.22 -2.67 15.53
N VAL A 3 20.06 -1.50 14.91
CA VAL A 3 21.10 -0.78 14.18
C VAL A 3 22.16 -0.33 15.17
N THR A 4 23.34 -0.97 15.14
CA THR A 4 24.47 -0.80 16.07
C THR A 4 24.97 0.64 16.23
N HIS A 5 24.53 1.58 15.37
CA HIS A 5 24.92 2.98 15.41
C HIS A 5 24.03 3.88 16.28
N LEU A 6 22.80 3.45 16.62
CA LEU A 6 21.87 4.25 17.43
C LEU A 6 22.08 4.08 18.94
N ALA A 7 22.55 2.90 19.37
CA ALA A 7 22.80 2.57 20.78
C ALA A 7 23.85 3.47 21.46
N ASN A 8 24.73 4.12 20.67
CA ASN A 8 25.72 5.06 21.19
C ASN A 8 25.19 6.49 21.34
N ARG A 9 23.98 6.78 20.85
CA ARG A 9 23.44 8.15 20.74
C ARG A 9 22.07 8.32 21.39
N LEU A 10 21.38 7.22 21.69
CA LEU A 10 20.02 7.20 22.20
C LEU A 10 19.93 6.25 23.40
N SER A 11 19.10 6.62 24.36
CA SER A 11 18.72 5.76 25.47
C SER A 11 17.93 4.54 24.97
N LYS A 12 17.89 3.48 25.79
CA LYS A 12 17.07 2.29 25.49
C LYS A 12 15.59 2.62 25.32
N GLN A 13 15.10 3.63 26.04
CA GLN A 13 13.71 4.09 25.94
C GLN A 13 13.46 4.76 24.58
N GLU A 14 14.32 5.67 24.14
CA GLU A 14 14.21 6.33 22.83
C GLU A 14 14.28 5.31 21.67
N ILE A 15 15.12 4.28 21.80
CA ILE A 15 15.19 3.20 20.81
C ILE A 15 13.87 2.41 20.78
N ALA A 16 13.31 2.07 21.93
CA ALA A 16 12.04 1.36 22.01
C ALA A 16 10.86 2.16 21.43
N GLU A 17 10.85 3.48 21.64
CA GLU A 17 9.84 4.38 21.07
C GLU A 17 9.95 4.43 19.53
N ILE A 18 11.17 4.53 18.99
CA ILE A 18 11.42 4.49 17.54
C ILE A 18 10.97 3.15 16.95
N ASP A 19 11.34 2.04 17.58
CA ASP A 19 10.97 0.70 17.10
C ASP A 19 9.44 0.51 17.11
N ASN A 20 8.76 1.02 18.15
CA ASN A 20 7.30 0.96 18.22
C ASN A 20 6.64 1.82 17.14
N ALA A 21 7.13 3.05 16.91
CA ALA A 21 6.62 3.91 15.85
C ALA A 21 6.81 3.28 14.46
N ALA A 22 8.00 2.73 14.18
CA ALA A 22 8.30 2.04 12.93
C ALA A 22 7.42 0.81 12.72
N LYS A 23 7.12 0.06 13.80
CA LYS A 23 6.20 -1.08 13.75
C LYS A 23 4.79 -0.65 13.37
N ILE A 24 4.24 0.37 14.05
CA ILE A 24 2.89 0.89 13.77
C ILE A 24 2.80 1.41 12.33
N GLU A 25 3.82 2.14 11.87
CA GLU A 25 3.89 2.64 10.49
C GLU A 25 3.89 1.48 9.49
N HIS A 26 4.70 0.46 9.72
CA HIS A 26 4.78 -0.72 8.85
C HIS A 26 3.46 -1.47 8.77
N GLU A 27 2.84 -1.73 9.92
CA GLU A 27 1.54 -2.40 10.00
C GLU A 27 0.46 -1.58 9.28
N SER A 28 0.43 -0.26 9.50
CA SER A 28 -0.52 0.65 8.84
C SER A 28 -0.33 0.65 7.32
N LEU A 29 0.91 0.66 6.84
CA LEU A 29 1.21 0.60 5.41
C LEU A 29 0.74 -0.72 4.80
N GLN A 30 1.02 -1.85 5.45
CA GLN A 30 0.56 -3.16 4.98
C GLN A 30 -0.97 -3.25 4.91
N MET A 31 -1.66 -2.73 5.93
CA MET A 31 -3.12 -2.68 5.95
C MET A 31 -3.67 -1.87 4.77
N LEU A 32 -3.14 -0.67 4.55
CA LEU A 32 -3.55 0.17 3.41
C LEU A 32 -3.30 -0.51 2.06
N GLN A 33 -2.15 -1.16 1.89
CA GLN A 33 -1.83 -1.90 0.66
C GLN A 33 -2.80 -3.06 0.44
N HIS A 34 -3.14 -3.79 1.50
CA HIS A 34 -4.09 -4.90 1.44
C HIS A 34 -5.51 -4.44 1.12
N ASP A 35 -5.97 -3.36 1.73
CA ASP A 35 -7.30 -2.79 1.47
C ASP A 35 -7.46 -2.34 0.02
N ILE A 36 -6.42 -1.71 -0.54
CA ILE A 36 -6.40 -1.32 -1.95
C ILE A 36 -6.38 -2.55 -2.86
N SER A 37 -5.54 -3.54 -2.56
CA SER A 37 -5.48 -4.82 -3.29
C SER A 37 -6.86 -5.48 -3.35
N LYS A 38 -7.52 -5.62 -2.19
CA LYS A 38 -8.85 -6.20 -2.06
C LYS A 38 -9.88 -5.44 -2.89
N ALA A 39 -9.89 -4.11 -2.82
CA ALA A 39 -10.79 -3.29 -3.61
C ALA A 39 -10.60 -3.50 -5.13
N VAL A 40 -9.35 -3.64 -5.58
CA VAL A 40 -9.02 -3.91 -6.99
C VAL A 40 -9.49 -5.31 -7.40
N ILE A 41 -9.19 -6.34 -6.60
CA ILE A 41 -9.61 -7.73 -6.88
C ILE A 41 -11.13 -7.84 -6.94
N ASP A 42 -11.83 -7.24 -5.97
CA ASP A 42 -13.30 -7.23 -5.94
C ASP A 42 -13.89 -6.56 -7.18
N TYR A 43 -13.29 -5.46 -7.62
CA TYR A 43 -13.69 -4.78 -8.85
C TYR A 43 -13.45 -5.66 -10.08
N MET A 44 -12.28 -6.32 -10.16
CA MET A 44 -11.96 -7.24 -11.26
C MET A 44 -12.99 -8.36 -11.38
N ALA A 45 -13.31 -9.02 -10.27
CA ALA A 45 -14.26 -10.11 -10.23
C ALA A 45 -15.68 -9.65 -10.64
N LYS A 46 -16.14 -8.51 -10.12
CA LYS A 46 -17.50 -7.99 -10.39
C LYS A 46 -17.71 -7.49 -11.81
N ASN A 47 -16.65 -7.01 -12.46
CA ASN A 47 -16.73 -6.38 -13.79
C ASN A 47 -16.09 -7.22 -14.90
N ASN A 48 -15.69 -8.47 -14.61
CA ASN A 48 -14.99 -9.36 -15.53
C ASN A 48 -13.75 -8.69 -16.18
N VAL A 49 -12.98 -7.95 -15.38
CA VAL A 49 -11.77 -7.25 -15.83
C VAL A 49 -10.57 -8.14 -15.60
N GLY A 50 -9.86 -8.49 -16.67
CA GLY A 50 -8.65 -9.30 -16.57
C GLY A 50 -7.42 -8.50 -16.16
N PHE A 51 -6.35 -9.22 -15.81
CA PHE A 51 -5.05 -8.62 -15.50
C PHE A 51 -4.52 -7.71 -16.61
N ASN A 52 -4.61 -8.15 -17.87
CA ASN A 52 -4.12 -7.40 -19.03
C ASN A 52 -4.92 -6.11 -19.29
N ASP A 53 -6.22 -6.11 -18.96
CA ASP A 53 -7.03 -4.89 -19.05
C ASP A 53 -6.56 -3.85 -18.03
N LEU A 54 -6.23 -4.30 -16.82
CA LEU A 54 -5.70 -3.46 -15.76
C LEU A 54 -4.34 -2.85 -16.12
N VAL A 55 -3.44 -3.65 -16.69
CA VAL A 55 -2.15 -3.18 -17.25
C VAL A 55 -2.37 -2.07 -18.26
N ARG A 56 -3.25 -2.30 -19.24
CA ARG A 56 -3.55 -1.33 -20.31
C ARG A 56 -4.19 -0.06 -19.78
N LYS A 57 -5.22 -0.18 -18.93
CA LYS A 57 -6.00 0.97 -18.44
C LYS A 57 -5.24 1.82 -17.43
N LEU A 58 -4.37 1.22 -16.62
CA LEU A 58 -3.52 1.97 -15.69
C LEU A 58 -2.25 2.53 -16.35
N GLY A 59 -1.86 2.02 -17.52
CA GLY A 59 -0.60 2.38 -18.18
C GLY A 59 0.62 2.00 -17.34
N LYS A 60 0.53 0.92 -16.56
CA LYS A 60 1.59 0.43 -15.65
C LYS A 60 2.16 -0.88 -16.15
N SER A 61 3.40 -1.19 -15.76
CA SER A 61 4.01 -2.47 -16.15
C SER A 61 3.27 -3.66 -15.51
N PRO A 62 3.27 -4.85 -16.14
CA PRO A 62 2.72 -6.07 -15.55
C PRO A 62 3.22 -6.32 -14.13
N THR A 63 4.52 -6.11 -13.89
CA THR A 63 5.11 -6.28 -12.55
C THR A 63 4.50 -5.33 -11.52
N GLN A 64 4.27 -4.06 -11.88
CA GLN A 64 3.62 -3.10 -11.00
C GLN A 64 2.19 -3.52 -10.70
N VAL A 65 1.41 -3.88 -11.72
CA VAL A 65 0.03 -4.35 -11.52
C VAL A 65 -0.02 -5.62 -10.67
N SER A 66 0.92 -6.55 -10.86
CA SER A 66 1.02 -7.75 -10.02
C SER A 66 1.23 -7.40 -8.55
N LYS A 67 2.14 -6.47 -8.24
CA LYS A 67 2.36 -6.00 -6.87
C LYS A 67 1.13 -5.32 -6.27
N ILE A 68 0.37 -4.57 -7.09
CA ILE A 68 -0.88 -3.93 -6.63
C ILE A 68 -1.89 -5.01 -6.23
N ILE A 69 -2.09 -6.00 -7.10
CA ILE A 69 -3.02 -7.12 -6.84
C ILE A 69 -2.58 -7.92 -5.62
N LYS A 70 -1.28 -8.13 -5.39
CA LYS A 70 -0.77 -8.84 -4.22
C LYS A 70 -0.79 -8.03 -2.92
N GLY A 71 -1.04 -6.72 -2.97
CA GLY A 71 -0.93 -5.84 -1.80
C GLY A 71 0.53 -5.58 -1.37
N GLU A 72 1.46 -5.66 -2.31
CA GLU A 72 2.91 -5.47 -2.09
C GLU A 72 3.42 -4.18 -2.76
N ALA A 73 2.53 -3.42 -3.40
CA ALA A 73 2.91 -2.22 -4.14
C ALA A 73 3.10 -1.02 -3.21
N ASN A 74 4.23 -0.34 -3.35
CA ASN A 74 4.40 1.00 -2.81
C ASN A 74 3.62 1.97 -3.71
N LEU A 75 2.48 2.43 -3.21
CA LEU A 75 1.52 3.24 -3.95
C LEU A 75 1.67 4.71 -3.59
N THR A 76 1.78 5.56 -4.60
CA THR A 76 1.63 7.01 -4.42
C THR A 76 0.15 7.37 -4.31
N LEU A 77 -0.18 8.48 -3.63
CA LEU A 77 -1.56 9.00 -3.58
C LEU A 77 -2.15 9.18 -4.98
N ALA A 78 -1.35 9.64 -5.95
CA ALA A 78 -1.75 9.74 -7.35
C ALA A 78 -2.15 8.39 -7.96
N THR A 79 -1.41 7.32 -7.64
CA THR A 79 -1.76 5.96 -8.11
C THR A 79 -3.06 5.46 -7.46
N ILE A 80 -3.27 5.75 -6.18
CA ILE A 80 -4.51 5.41 -5.47
C ILE A 80 -5.69 6.14 -6.12
N ALA A 81 -5.56 7.45 -6.36
CA ALA A 81 -6.58 8.23 -7.03
C ALA A 81 -6.89 7.69 -8.44
N GLN A 82 -5.87 7.32 -9.21
CA GLN A 82 -6.02 6.72 -10.54
C GLN A 82 -6.78 5.39 -10.48
N LEU A 83 -6.43 4.51 -9.53
CA LEU A 83 -7.09 3.21 -9.32
C LEU A 83 -8.58 3.42 -8.99
N TYR A 84 -8.89 4.30 -8.04
CA TYR A 84 -10.26 4.54 -7.63
C TYR A 84 -11.09 5.22 -8.73
N ALA A 85 -10.51 6.17 -9.47
CA ALA A 85 -11.16 6.77 -10.63
C ALA A 85 -11.48 5.72 -11.71
N PHE A 86 -10.54 4.81 -11.99
CA PHE A 86 -10.75 3.69 -12.90
C PHE A 86 -11.91 2.78 -12.45
N MET A 87 -12.07 2.56 -11.14
CA MET A 87 -13.17 1.79 -10.56
C MET A 87 -14.49 2.57 -10.47
N GLY A 88 -14.54 3.82 -10.92
CA GLY A 88 -15.71 4.70 -10.79
C GLY A 88 -15.98 5.15 -9.35
N ARG A 89 -14.96 5.20 -8.50
CA ARG A 89 -15.04 5.51 -7.07
C ARG A 89 -14.20 6.73 -6.71
N ARG A 90 -14.50 7.33 -5.56
CA ARG A 90 -13.72 8.43 -4.97
C ARG A 90 -12.93 7.89 -3.78
N ALA A 91 -11.60 7.89 -3.90
CA ALA A 91 -10.73 7.59 -2.77
C ALA A 91 -10.85 8.73 -1.75
N HIS A 92 -11.20 8.41 -0.51
CA HIS A 92 -11.24 9.35 0.60
C HIS A 92 -10.86 8.60 1.88
N ILE A 93 -10.06 9.23 2.73
CA ILE A 93 -9.73 8.72 4.06
C ILE A 93 -10.70 9.40 5.02
N VAL A 94 -11.40 8.61 5.84
CA VAL A 94 -12.19 9.11 6.96
C VAL A 94 -11.42 8.84 8.25
N SER A 95 -11.39 9.81 9.16
CA SER A 95 -10.90 9.55 10.52
C SER A 95 -11.89 8.62 11.22
N ALA A 96 -11.37 7.58 11.87
CA ALA A 96 -12.15 6.73 12.77
C ALA A 96 -12.60 7.51 14.01
#